data_AF-A0A427U8B6-F1
#
_entry.id   AF-A0A427U8B6-F1
#
_cell.length_a   1.000
_cell.length_b   1.000
_cell.length_c   1.000
_cell.angle_alpha   90.00
_cell.angle_beta   90.00
_cell.angle_gamma   90.00
#
_symmetry.space_group_name_H-M   'P 1'
#
loop_
_entity.id
_entity.type
_entity.pdbx_description
1 polymer ?
#
loop_
_entity_poly.entity_id
_entity_poly.type
_entity_poly.pdbx_seq_one_letter_code
_entity_poly.pdbx_strand_id
1 'polypeptide(L)' 'MELIEKFINYLQDNHEWLFSGLGTYVISGIAAVLLAVLTIKIRNKRSLANQKIKSGKKSINIQSGRDTRF' A
#
# COMPACT_ATOMS: atom_id res chain seq x y z
N MET A 1 -3.77 -23.22 20.97
CA MET A 1 -4.52 -22.56 22.05
C MET A 1 -3.61 -21.66 22.88
N GLU A 2 -2.48 -22.17 23.37
CA GLU A 2 -1.52 -21.43 24.21
C GLU A 2 -1.04 -20.07 23.65
N LEU A 3 -0.82 -19.95 22.33
CA LEU A 3 -0.37 -18.68 21.73
C LEU A 3 -1.44 -17.58 21.82
N ILE A 4 -2.72 -17.95 21.67
CA ILE A 4 -3.84 -17.02 21.71
C ILE A 4 -4.05 -16.54 23.14
N GLU A 5 -3.97 -17.45 24.12
CA GLU A 5 -4.06 -17.12 25.54
C GLU A 5 -2.92 -16.19 25.98
N LYS A 6 -1.67 -16.47 25.56
CA LYS A 6 -0.52 -15.58 25.82
C LYS A 6 -0.71 -14.20 25.19
N PHE A 7 -1.28 -14.13 23.99
CA PHE A 7 -1.55 -12.87 23.32
C PHE A 7 -2.65 -12.06 24.03
N ILE A 8 -3.73 -12.72 24.46
CA ILE A 8 -4.81 -12.09 25.21
C ILE A 8 -4.30 -11.55 26.55
N ASN A 9 -3.51 -12.34 27.29
CA ASN A 9 -2.93 -11.90 28.55
C ASN A 9 -1.99 -10.71 28.35
N TYR A 10 -1.16 -10.74 27.30
CA TYR A 10 -0.31 -9.61 26.96
C TYR A 10 -1.12 -8.34 26.69
N LEU A 11 -2.21 -8.43 25.92
CA LEU A 11 -3.08 -7.28 25.68
C LEU A 11 -3.74 -6.77 26.96
N GLN A 12 -4.16 -7.66 27.86
CA GLN A 12 -4.72 -7.30 29.16
C GLN A 12 -3.68 -6.65 30.08
N ASP A 13 -2.42 -7.05 30.05
CA ASP A 13 -1.38 -6.44 30.87
C ASP A 13 -0.94 -5.06 30.33
N ASN A 14 -1.23 -4.80 29.06
CA ASN A 14 -0.72 -3.63 28.33
C ASN A 14 -1.82 -2.66 27.86
N HIS A 15 -3.09 -2.95 28.12
CA HIS A 15 -4.23 -2.19 27.60
C HIS A 15 -4.17 -0.70 27.97
N GLU A 16 -3.70 -0.37 29.18
CA GLU A 16 -3.63 1.02 29.64
C GLU A 16 -2.74 1.88 28.74
N TRP A 17 -1.56 1.39 28.36
CA TRP A 17 -0.69 2.15 27.46
C TRP A 17 -1.17 2.07 26.02
N LEU A 18 -1.69 0.92 25.58
CA LEU A 18 -2.20 0.72 24.21
C LEU A 18 -3.37 1.67 23.90
N PHE A 19 -4.28 1.86 24.86
CA PHE A 19 -5.43 2.76 24.76
C PHE A 19 -5.20 4.13 25.40
N SER A 20 -3.99 4.41 25.86
CA SER A 20 -3.60 5.78 26.22
C SER A 20 -3.61 6.67 24.97
N GLY A 21 -3.74 7.99 25.14
CA GLY A 21 -3.69 8.93 24.02
C GLY A 21 -2.41 8.80 23.19
N LEU A 22 -1.28 8.52 23.84
CA LEU A 22 0.02 8.37 23.19
C LEU A 22 0.17 7.01 22.50
N GLY A 23 -0.28 5.92 23.14
CA GLY A 23 -0.25 4.58 22.53
C GLY A 23 -1.17 4.46 21.32
N THR A 24 -2.37 5.05 21.39
CA THR A 24 -3.30 5.08 20.26
C THR A 24 -2.69 5.79 19.04
N TYR A 25 -1.97 6.88 19.26
CA TYR A 25 -1.27 7.60 18.19
C TYR A 25 -0.18 6.75 17.53
N VAL A 26 0.61 6.02 18.33
CA VAL A 26 1.66 5.13 17.82
C VAL A 26 1.05 3.96 17.03
N ILE A 27 0.04 3.29 17.58
CA ILE A 27 -0.61 2.14 16.94
C ILE A 27 -1.27 2.55 15.63
N SER A 28 -2.01 3.67 15.62
CA SER A 28 -2.64 4.19 14.41
C SER A 28 -1.63 4.61 13.35
N GLY A 29 -0.50 5.19 13.74
CA GLY A 29 0.62 5.49 12.83
C GLY A 29 1.19 4.23 12.17
N ILE A 30 1.43 3.18 12.95
CA ILE A 30 1.90 1.88 12.43
C ILE A 30 0.86 1.28 11.47
N ALA A 31 -0.41 1.27 11.85
CA ALA A 31 -1.49 0.77 11.00
C ALA A 31 -1.61 1.55 9.68
N ALA A 32 -1.49 2.88 9.72
CA ALA A 32 -1.53 3.74 8.54
C ALA A 32 -0.39 3.44 7.56
N VAL A 33 0.84 3.24 8.06
CA VAL A 33 1.99 2.87 7.22
C VAL A 33 1.78 1.51 6.58
N LEU A 34 1.31 0.51 7.32
CA LEU A 34 1.01 -0.83 6.79
C LEU A 34 -0.03 -0.76 5.68
N LEU A 35 -1.12 -0.01 5.89
CA LEU A 35 -2.16 0.19 4.88
C LEU A 35 -1.61 0.94 3.66
N ALA A 36 -0.79 1.97 3.85
CA ALA A 36 -0.18 2.70 2.73
C ALA A 36 0.70 1.80 1.87
N VAL A 37 1.58 0.99 2.49
CA VAL A 37 2.44 0.03 1.78
C VAL A 37 1.60 -1.02 1.03
N LEU A 38 0.57 -1.56 1.68
CA LEU A 38 -0.35 -2.51 1.03
C LEU A 38 -1.04 -1.87 -0.18
N THR A 39 -1.52 -0.64 -0.02
CA THR A 39 -2.23 0.12 -1.06
C THR A 39 -1.32 0.43 -2.24
N ILE A 40 -0.07 0.85 -1.99
CA ILE A 40 0.94 1.08 -3.04
C ILE A 40 1.21 -0.21 -3.82
N LYS A 41 1.40 -1.34 -3.12
CA LYS A 41 1.63 -2.65 -3.76
C LYS A 41 0.45 -3.08 -4.62
N ILE A 42 -0.79 -2.83 -4.18
CA ILE A 42 -2.00 -3.13 -4.94
C ILE A 42 -2.15 -2.18 -6.14
N ARG A 43 -1.90 -0.87 -5.98
CA ARG A 43 -1.98 0.11 -7.07
C ARG A 43 -0.94 -0.17 -8.16
N ASN A 44 0.29 -0.52 -7.78
CA ASN A 44 1.34 -0.87 -8.75
C ASN A 44 0.96 -2.10 -9.58
N LYS A 45 0.33 -3.12 -8.97
CA LYS A 45 -0.19 -4.28 -9.70
C LYS A 45 -1.31 -3.91 -10.68
N ARG A 46 -2.21 -2.98 -10.31
CA ARG A 46 -3.28 -2.49 -11.20
C ARG A 46 -2.74 -1.63 -12.35
N SER A 47 -1.74 -0.79 -12.09
CA SER A 47 -1.09 0.03 -13.13
C SER A 47 -0.45 -0.84 -14.21
N LEU A 48 0.22 -1.92 -13.83
CA LEU A 48 0.82 -2.87 -14.77
C LEU A 48 -0.23 -3.67 -15.56
N ALA A 49 -1.35 -4.05 -14.93
CA ALA A 49 -2.44 -4.75 -15.61
C ALA A 49 -3.17 -3.87 -16.65
N ASN A 50 -3.29 -2.56 -16.40
CA ASN A 50 -3.92 -1.62 -17.32
C ASN A 50 -2.99 -1.12 -18.44
N GLN A 51 -1.68 -1.43 -18.36
CA GLN A 51 -0.71 -1.15 -19.42
C GLN A 51 -0.58 -2.32 -20.40
N LYS A 52 -1.71 -2.91 -20.82
CA LYS A 52 -1.72 -3.79 -21.99
C LYS A 52 -1.58 -2.90 -23.23
N ILE A 53 -0.35 -2.45 -23.51
CA ILE A 53 -0.02 -1.83 -24.79
C ILE A 53 -0.39 -2.89 -25.85
N LYS A 54 -1.50 -2.68 -26.54
CA LYS A 54 -1.84 -3.44 -27.74
C LYS A 54 -0.75 -3.10 -28.76
N SER A 55 0.32 -3.88 -28.77
CA SER A 55 1.24 -3.96 -29.91
C SER A 55 0.49 -4.63 -31.06
N GLY A 56 -0.43 -3.89 -31.65
CA GLY A 56 -0.98 -4.18 -32.97
C GLY A 56 -0.05 -3.57 -34.01
N LYS A 57 0.01 -4.19 -35.19
CA LYS A 57 0.79 -3.82 -36.40
C LYS A 57 0.71 -2.34 -36.89
N LYS A 58 0.04 -1.45 -36.14
CA LYS A 58 -0.09 -0.01 -36.35
C LYS A 58 0.09 0.74 -35.02
N SER A 59 1.25 0.61 -34.37
CA SER A 59 1.63 1.48 -33.26
C SER A 59 2.33 2.72 -33.81
N ILE A 60 1.67 3.87 -33.77
CA ILE A 60 2.34 5.16 -33.94
C ILE A 60 3.09 5.48 -32.64
N ASN A 61 4.42 5.50 -32.72
CA ASN A 61 5.26 5.96 -31.64
C ASN A 61 5.13 7.49 -31.56
N ILE A 62 4.19 7.99 -30.76
CA ILE A 62 4.05 9.42 -30.49
C ILE A 62 5.14 9.79 -29.49
N GLN A 63 6.35 9.98 -30.00
CA GLN A 63 7.42 10.60 -29.26
C GLN A 63 7.12 12.10 -29.20
N SER A 64 6.63 12.55 -28.05
CA SER A 64 6.40 13.97 -27.77
C SER A 64 7.71 14.74 -27.92
N GLY A 65 7.87 15.49 -29.02
CA GLY A 65 9.06 16.31 -29.27
C GLY A 65 9.64 16.25 -30.68
N ARG A 66 9.09 15.45 -31.61
CA ARG A 66 9.56 15.47 -33.00
C ARG A 66 8.87 16.60 -33.78
N ASP A 67 9.58 17.71 -33.89
CA ASP A 67 9.24 18.86 -34.72
C ASP A 67 9.15 18.41 -36.20
N THR A 68 7.93 18.25 -36.72
CA THR A 68 7.72 17.92 -38.14
C THR A 68 7.60 19.22 -38.93
N ARG A 69 8.70 19.63 -39.57
CA ARG A 69 8.68 20.70 -40.58
C ARG A 69 8.06 20.15 -41.87
N PHE A 70 6.96 20.77 -42.30
CA PHE A 70 6.35 20.58 -43.62
C PHE A 70 7.10 21.38 -44.68
#